data_AF-A0AAD3DCQ9-F1
#
_entry.id   AF-A0AAD3DCQ9-F1
#
_cell.length_a   1.000
_cell.length_b   1.000
_cell.length_c   1.000
_cell.angle_alpha   90.00
_cell.angle_beta   90.00
_cell.angle_gamma   90.00
#
_symmetry.space_group_name_H-M   'P 1'
#
loop_
_entity.id
_entity.type
_entity.pdbx_description
1 polymer ?
#
loop_
_entity_poly.entity_id
_entity_poly.type
_entity_poly.pdbx_seq_one_letter_code
_entity_poly.pdbx_strand_id
1 'polypeptide(L)'
;MSVNSVHQAVKTRKRKSFQLHFYFLVFVSSIIQKARGLSVYPKTQRFYHETKLCSQSNHDIDEWKNQVLYYVDDIHLQSSTRSKFAIESKFAMKCDTKYEWIHGYTSPSDFKGIRNVALRTSSEAPLLDEVTVKCIREAASKRWDLQQNQESRFTLQSENTNSECHLDELISEQSNPRLKSVIDEMLQTKIYPLVREAFAQDLKYGNEICVYDSLVIRYNGDNVEGLAASQPLHRDGSIVSVNIALNDFERNELTGENGFEGGGTFFEGLICNPENSTPILRPIGTGHAVAHCSNERHAGAPTTRGVREILVFFLTQRPKLSGSKYIAPPVERSFHLKRYAKDLPKDAALATLDIAVSECQMDGEAHFFKGFRLLQRSNDNVEYNAGRLEELNESTKHLKLAKQYAPYDARINCYVGIAHVQRLTHLRKTKSQHNLDERSELEKALRSFVDAIYLSDTYDHWGISSDFDLITAILPTAETLAQLERHSDALEILERLGSNVGKEEKGVEAPLIAHANALSEYCRKQISRSNVIS
;
A
#
# COMPACT_ATOMS: atom_id res chain seq x y z
N MET A 1 5.52 51.93 25.81
CA MET A 1 5.07 50.55 25.56
C MET A 1 5.90 49.63 26.46
N SER A 2 5.26 48.82 27.32
CA SER A 2 6.02 48.00 28.28
C SER A 2 6.73 46.86 27.57
N VAL A 3 7.89 46.44 28.09
CA VAL A 3 8.67 45.31 27.57
C VAL A 3 7.80 44.04 27.43
N ASN A 4 6.78 43.89 28.28
CA ASN A 4 5.79 42.80 28.22
C ASN A 4 4.87 42.86 26.97
N SER A 5 4.51 44.04 26.46
CA SER A 5 3.66 44.15 25.26
C SER A 5 4.43 43.82 23.98
N VAL A 6 5.72 44.17 23.93
CA VAL A 6 6.62 43.80 22.82
C VAL A 6 6.94 42.30 22.87
N HIS A 7 7.12 41.71 24.06
CA HIS A 7 7.34 40.27 24.21
C HIS A 7 6.11 39.44 23.82
N GLN A 8 4.89 39.88 24.17
CA GLN A 8 3.67 39.24 23.71
C GLN A 8 3.48 39.38 22.20
N ALA A 9 3.71 40.56 21.62
CA ALA A 9 3.58 40.80 20.18
C ALA A 9 4.59 40.00 19.33
N VAL A 10 5.83 39.82 19.83
CA VAL A 10 6.85 38.98 19.18
C VAL A 10 6.50 37.49 19.32
N LYS A 11 5.92 37.05 20.45
CA LYS A 11 5.39 35.68 20.63
C LYS A 11 4.21 35.39 19.69
N THR A 12 3.28 36.33 19.48
CA THR A 12 2.13 36.14 18.56
C THR A 12 2.53 36.22 17.08
N ARG A 13 3.46 37.11 16.68
CA ARG A 13 3.95 37.18 15.29
C ARG A 13 4.73 35.92 14.88
N LYS A 14 5.57 35.37 15.78
CA LYS A 14 6.33 34.13 15.50
C LYS A 14 5.44 32.88 15.49
N ARG A 15 4.42 32.80 16.36
CA ARG A 15 3.42 31.71 16.32
C ARG A 15 2.59 31.69 15.03
N LYS A 16 2.26 32.84 14.44
CA LYS A 16 1.55 32.91 13.16
C LYS A 16 2.39 32.47 11.96
N SER A 17 3.71 32.76 11.98
CA SER A 17 4.65 32.32 10.92
C SER A 17 4.85 30.80 10.93
N PHE A 18 5.00 30.17 12.09
CA PHE A 18 5.09 28.70 12.19
C PHE A 18 3.80 27.98 11.74
N GLN A 19 2.63 28.58 11.96
CA GLN A 19 1.33 27.97 11.62
C GLN A 19 0.99 27.98 10.12
N LEU A 20 1.55 28.91 9.33
CA LEU A 20 1.31 28.97 7.88
C LEU A 20 2.04 27.82 7.13
N HIS A 21 3.13 27.31 7.69
CA HIS A 21 4.00 26.32 7.05
C HIS A 21 3.49 24.87 7.17
N PHE A 22 2.78 24.53 8.25
CA PHE A 22 2.15 23.20 8.38
C PHE A 22 1.04 22.96 7.32
N TYR A 23 0.30 24.01 6.95
CA TYR A 23 -0.67 23.94 5.84
C TYR A 23 0.00 23.80 4.47
N PHE A 24 1.24 24.29 4.33
CA PHE A 24 2.02 24.18 3.10
C PHE A 24 2.46 22.73 2.83
N LEU A 25 2.86 21.97 3.85
CA LEU A 25 3.24 20.55 3.74
C LEU A 25 2.10 19.65 3.20
N VAL A 26 0.88 19.82 3.74
CA VAL A 26 -0.31 19.07 3.27
C VAL A 26 -0.69 19.46 1.83
N PHE A 27 -0.48 20.73 1.46
CA PHE A 27 -0.75 21.24 0.13
C PHE A 27 0.26 20.74 -0.92
N VAL A 28 1.54 20.68 -0.56
CA VAL A 28 2.63 20.17 -1.42
C VAL A 28 2.44 18.69 -1.78
N SER A 29 2.10 17.84 -0.80
CA SER A 29 1.82 16.42 -1.05
C SER A 29 0.65 16.23 -2.04
N SER A 30 -0.38 17.08 -1.96
CA SER A 30 -1.51 17.07 -2.90
C SER A 30 -1.15 17.56 -4.31
N ILE A 31 -0.21 18.50 -4.45
CA ILE A 31 0.30 18.97 -5.75
C ILE A 31 1.15 17.88 -6.43
N ILE A 32 2.03 17.21 -5.68
CA ILE A 32 2.88 16.14 -6.20
C ILE A 32 2.03 14.98 -6.76
N GLN A 33 0.92 14.65 -6.10
CA GLN A 33 -0.03 13.64 -6.61
C GLN A 33 -0.76 14.08 -7.89
N LYS A 34 -1.11 15.38 -8.02
CA LYS A 34 -1.78 15.91 -9.23
C LYS A 34 -0.83 16.09 -10.42
N ALA A 35 0.45 16.38 -10.18
CA ALA A 35 1.44 16.61 -11.22
C ALA A 35 1.79 15.35 -12.04
N ARG A 36 1.44 14.15 -11.54
CA ARG A 36 1.70 12.86 -12.22
C ARG A 36 0.73 12.50 -13.35
N GLY A 37 -0.12 13.42 -13.79
CA GLY A 37 -0.74 13.36 -15.13
C GLY A 37 -1.59 12.12 -15.46
N LEU A 38 -2.28 11.53 -14.48
CA LEU A 38 -3.17 10.39 -14.75
C LEU A 38 -4.45 10.86 -15.45
N SER A 39 -4.57 10.54 -16.73
CA SER A 39 -5.78 10.73 -17.53
C SER A 39 -6.96 9.97 -16.91
N VAL A 40 -8.10 10.64 -16.72
CA VAL A 40 -9.34 10.04 -16.24
C VAL A 40 -9.86 9.05 -17.28
N TYR A 41 -9.79 7.75 -16.98
CA TYR A 41 -10.30 6.70 -17.85
C TYR A 41 -11.80 6.90 -18.17
N PRO A 42 -12.29 6.59 -19.38
CA PRO A 42 -13.70 6.70 -19.76
C PRO A 42 -14.67 5.97 -18.81
N LYS A 43 -14.21 4.85 -18.20
CA LYS A 43 -14.99 4.10 -17.20
C LYS A 43 -15.24 4.92 -15.93
N THR A 44 -14.26 5.69 -15.49
CA THR A 44 -14.34 6.56 -14.31
C THR A 44 -15.31 7.72 -14.54
N GLN A 45 -15.43 8.22 -15.78
CA GLN A 45 -16.41 9.27 -16.11
C GLN A 45 -17.85 8.78 -15.97
N ARG A 46 -18.17 7.54 -16.39
CA ARG A 46 -19.49 6.96 -16.19
C ARG A 46 -19.82 6.81 -14.70
N PHE A 47 -18.90 6.22 -13.94
CA PHE A 47 -19.03 6.10 -12.49
C PHE A 47 -19.20 7.46 -11.82
N TYR A 48 -18.45 8.47 -12.27
CA TYR A 48 -18.57 9.85 -11.79
C TYR A 48 -19.92 10.49 -12.12
N HIS A 49 -20.44 10.32 -13.33
CA HIS A 49 -21.75 10.84 -13.72
C HIS A 49 -22.87 10.20 -12.91
N GLU A 50 -22.83 8.88 -12.72
CA GLU A 50 -23.81 8.14 -11.93
C GLU A 50 -23.72 8.54 -10.43
N THR A 51 -22.51 8.69 -9.88
CA THR A 51 -22.32 9.11 -8.47
C THR A 51 -22.66 10.58 -8.21
N LYS A 52 -22.36 11.50 -9.13
CA LYS A 52 -22.62 12.94 -8.98
C LYS A 52 -24.10 13.27 -9.00
N LEU A 53 -24.89 12.58 -9.83
CA LEU A 53 -26.34 12.81 -9.91
C LEU A 53 -27.03 12.42 -8.59
N CYS A 54 -26.61 11.31 -7.98
CA CYS A 54 -27.20 10.84 -6.72
C CYS A 54 -26.81 11.70 -5.51
N SER A 55 -25.60 12.28 -5.47
CA SER A 55 -25.19 13.10 -4.32
C SER A 55 -25.88 14.48 -4.24
N GLN A 56 -26.56 14.92 -5.31
CA GLN A 56 -27.16 16.26 -5.40
C GLN A 56 -28.68 16.26 -5.12
N SER A 57 -29.34 15.12 -5.27
CA SER A 57 -30.72 14.89 -4.87
C SER A 57 -30.75 14.21 -3.50
N ASN A 58 -31.72 14.51 -2.63
CA ASN A 58 -32.05 13.69 -1.45
C ASN A 58 -32.57 12.27 -1.84
N HIS A 59 -32.10 11.70 -2.95
CA HIS A 59 -32.38 10.34 -3.34
C HIS A 59 -31.87 9.38 -2.26
N ASP A 60 -32.51 8.22 -2.22
CA ASP A 60 -32.27 7.17 -1.24
C ASP A 60 -30.79 6.77 -1.26
N ILE A 61 -30.08 7.06 -0.17
CA ILE A 61 -28.65 6.73 -0.01
C ILE A 61 -28.41 5.23 -0.20
N ASP A 62 -29.39 4.39 0.13
CA ASP A 62 -29.28 2.95 -0.02
C ASP A 62 -29.43 2.53 -1.48
N GLU A 63 -30.26 3.21 -2.27
CA GLU A 63 -30.32 3.01 -3.72
C GLU A 63 -28.98 3.35 -4.38
N TRP A 64 -28.39 4.50 -4.04
CA TRP A 64 -27.08 4.88 -4.55
C TRP A 64 -25.98 3.87 -4.18
N LYS A 65 -25.92 3.43 -2.91
CA LYS A 65 -24.99 2.39 -2.47
C LYS A 65 -25.14 1.11 -3.29
N ASN A 66 -26.38 0.68 -3.51
CA ASN A 66 -26.68 -0.51 -4.31
C ASN A 66 -26.18 -0.37 -5.76
N GLN A 67 -26.33 0.81 -6.37
CA GLN A 67 -25.85 1.06 -7.74
C GLN A 67 -24.32 1.04 -7.82
N VAL A 68 -23.63 1.67 -6.86
CA VAL A 68 -22.16 1.66 -6.78
C VAL A 68 -21.63 0.24 -6.62
N LEU A 69 -22.24 -0.56 -5.74
CA LEU A 69 -21.86 -1.96 -5.54
C LEU A 69 -22.14 -2.81 -6.79
N TYR A 70 -23.28 -2.59 -7.46
CA TYR A 70 -23.60 -3.26 -8.72
C TYR A 70 -22.58 -2.95 -9.81
N TYR A 71 -22.14 -1.70 -9.93
CA TYR A 71 -21.11 -1.31 -10.90
C TYR A 71 -19.78 -2.01 -10.63
N VAL A 72 -19.34 -2.06 -9.36
CA VAL A 72 -18.12 -2.78 -8.97
C VAL A 72 -18.26 -4.28 -9.29
N ASP A 73 -19.43 -4.86 -9.03
CA ASP A 73 -19.71 -6.26 -9.33
C ASP A 73 -19.74 -6.56 -10.82
N ASP A 74 -20.27 -5.67 -11.65
CA ASP A 74 -20.26 -5.83 -13.11
C ASP A 74 -18.83 -5.82 -13.65
N ILE A 75 -17.97 -4.90 -13.17
CA ILE A 75 -16.55 -4.87 -13.53
C ILE A 75 -15.84 -6.15 -13.10
N HIS A 76 -16.11 -6.60 -11.88
CA HIS A 76 -15.56 -7.82 -11.35
C HIS A 76 -16.01 -9.04 -12.17
N LEU A 77 -17.30 -9.13 -12.51
CA LEU A 77 -17.86 -10.20 -13.33
C LEU A 77 -17.25 -10.19 -14.72
N GLN A 78 -17.13 -9.03 -15.36
CA GLN A 78 -16.50 -8.91 -16.67
C GLN A 78 -15.04 -9.35 -16.65
N SER A 79 -14.30 -9.05 -15.58
CA SER A 79 -12.89 -9.42 -15.47
C SER A 79 -12.74 -10.92 -15.19
N SER A 80 -13.48 -11.44 -14.20
CA SER A 80 -13.45 -12.84 -13.84
C SER A 80 -13.92 -13.73 -15.00
N THR A 81 -15.05 -13.43 -15.65
CA THR A 81 -15.61 -14.27 -16.74
C THR A 81 -14.76 -14.33 -18.01
N ARG A 82 -13.84 -13.38 -18.21
CA ARG A 82 -12.90 -13.40 -19.35
C ARG A 82 -11.74 -14.37 -19.17
N SER A 83 -11.50 -14.82 -17.94
CA SER A 83 -10.47 -15.80 -17.64
C SER A 83 -10.70 -17.08 -18.44
N LYS A 84 -9.70 -17.46 -19.24
CA LYS A 84 -9.73 -18.69 -20.07
C LYS A 84 -9.32 -19.94 -19.28
N PHE A 85 -8.95 -19.77 -18.02
CA PHE A 85 -8.47 -20.84 -17.14
C PHE A 85 -9.64 -21.62 -16.54
N ALA A 86 -9.37 -22.84 -16.11
CA ALA A 86 -10.35 -23.69 -15.45
C ALA A 86 -10.92 -23.02 -14.19
N ILE A 87 -12.23 -23.09 -14.03
CA ILE A 87 -12.95 -22.69 -12.80
C ILE A 87 -13.02 -23.91 -11.89
N GLU A 88 -12.79 -23.72 -10.59
CA GLU A 88 -12.79 -24.78 -9.59
C GLU A 88 -14.00 -25.73 -9.75
N SER A 89 -13.70 -27.02 -9.91
CA SER A 89 -14.73 -28.05 -10.03
C SER A 89 -15.34 -28.44 -8.67
N LYS A 90 -16.56 -29.00 -8.70
CA LYS A 90 -17.34 -29.32 -7.49
C LYS A 90 -16.74 -30.43 -6.64
N PHE A 91 -15.87 -31.26 -7.20
CA PHE A 91 -15.21 -32.34 -6.48
C PHE A 91 -13.96 -31.77 -5.85
N ALA A 92 -14.11 -31.13 -4.70
CA ALA A 92 -12.97 -30.65 -3.92
C ALA A 92 -12.04 -31.84 -3.66
N MET A 93 -10.95 -31.92 -4.42
CA MET A 93 -9.91 -32.90 -4.17
C MET A 93 -9.24 -32.51 -2.85
N LYS A 94 -8.85 -33.52 -2.07
CA LYS A 94 -8.03 -33.30 -0.89
C LYS A 94 -6.76 -32.56 -1.33
N CYS A 95 -6.36 -31.52 -0.60
CA CYS A 95 -5.09 -30.87 -0.89
C CYS A 95 -3.94 -31.81 -0.51
N ASP A 96 -3.24 -32.31 -1.52
CA ASP A 96 -2.02 -33.10 -1.32
C ASP A 96 -0.76 -32.22 -1.33
N THR A 97 -0.89 -30.94 -1.69
CA THR A 97 0.22 -29.98 -1.67
C THR A 97 0.59 -29.65 -0.23
N LYS A 98 1.84 -29.92 0.16
CA LYS A 98 2.36 -29.52 1.47
C LYS A 98 2.79 -28.06 1.45
N TYR A 99 2.50 -27.38 2.53
CA TYR A 99 2.88 -25.99 2.74
C TYR A 99 3.21 -25.76 4.21
N GLU A 100 3.91 -24.67 4.45
CA GLU A 100 4.12 -24.10 5.78
C GLU A 100 3.56 -22.68 5.81
N TRP A 101 3.03 -22.30 6.97
CA TRP A 101 2.66 -20.92 7.22
C TRP A 101 3.89 -20.13 7.64
N ILE A 102 4.06 -18.97 7.02
CA ILE A 102 4.98 -17.94 7.48
C ILE A 102 4.19 -16.95 8.32
N HIS A 103 4.58 -16.88 9.58
CA HIS A 103 3.90 -16.07 10.57
C HIS A 103 4.53 -14.68 10.72
N GLY A 104 3.70 -13.72 11.08
CA GLY A 104 4.11 -12.40 11.52
C GLY A 104 3.39 -12.03 12.81
N TYR A 105 3.60 -10.80 13.27
CA TYR A 105 3.04 -10.32 14.54
C TYR A 105 2.00 -9.23 14.32
N THR A 106 0.93 -9.27 15.11
CA THR A 106 -0.13 -8.26 15.07
C THR A 106 0.29 -6.93 15.68
N SER A 107 1.24 -6.95 16.62
CA SER A 107 1.77 -5.76 17.29
C SER A 107 3.29 -5.64 17.05
N PRO A 108 3.75 -4.58 16.39
CA PRO A 108 5.19 -4.33 16.19
C PRO A 108 5.95 -4.07 17.49
N SER A 109 5.29 -3.49 18.49
CA SER A 109 5.96 -2.94 19.68
C SER A 109 6.26 -3.97 20.77
N ASP A 110 5.46 -5.03 20.86
CA ASP A 110 5.59 -6.05 21.91
C ASP A 110 5.54 -7.48 21.36
N PHE A 111 5.54 -7.63 20.02
CA PHE A 111 5.53 -8.92 19.32
C PHE A 111 4.42 -9.85 19.81
N LYS A 112 3.26 -9.28 20.21
CA LYS A 112 2.10 -10.08 20.61
C LYS A 112 1.18 -10.37 19.43
N GLY A 113 0.53 -11.53 19.53
CA GLY A 113 -0.41 -12.06 18.55
C GLY A 113 0.30 -12.55 17.30
N ILE A 114 0.19 -13.86 17.05
CA ILE A 114 0.70 -14.48 15.82
C ILE A 114 -0.39 -14.40 14.76
N ARG A 115 -0.02 -14.03 13.53
CA ARG A 115 -0.91 -14.04 12.37
C ARG A 115 -0.23 -14.70 11.18
N ASN A 116 -1.03 -15.30 10.31
CA ASN A 116 -0.56 -15.83 9.03
C ASN A 116 -0.34 -14.67 8.06
N VAL A 117 0.86 -14.55 7.49
CA VAL A 117 1.18 -13.51 6.49
C VAL A 117 1.21 -14.12 5.11
N ALA A 118 1.91 -15.22 4.94
CA ALA A 118 1.99 -15.93 3.68
C ALA A 118 2.13 -17.43 3.96
N LEU A 119 1.84 -18.26 2.97
CA LEU A 119 2.23 -19.66 2.96
C LEU A 119 3.32 -19.88 1.91
N ARG A 120 4.16 -20.87 2.15
CA ARG A 120 5.18 -21.34 1.22
C ARG A 120 5.00 -22.83 0.98
N THR A 121 5.06 -23.28 -0.27
CA THR A 121 4.98 -24.72 -0.55
C THR A 121 6.27 -25.41 -0.07
N SER A 122 6.13 -26.56 0.58
CA SER A 122 7.21 -27.25 1.31
C SER A 122 7.40 -28.71 0.89
N SER A 123 6.62 -29.22 -0.07
CA SER A 123 6.72 -30.62 -0.55
C SER A 123 7.95 -30.88 -1.40
N GLU A 124 8.31 -32.16 -1.56
CA GLU A 124 9.26 -32.61 -2.61
C GLU A 124 8.69 -32.40 -4.03
N ALA A 125 7.37 -32.28 -4.16
CA ALA A 125 6.69 -32.07 -5.43
C ALA A 125 6.37 -30.58 -5.64
N PRO A 126 6.93 -29.92 -6.67
CA PRO A 126 6.56 -28.55 -7.03
C PRO A 126 5.12 -28.49 -7.60
N LEU A 127 4.56 -27.27 -7.66
CA LEU A 127 3.28 -27.05 -8.33
C LEU A 127 3.40 -27.28 -9.83
N LEU A 128 4.48 -26.77 -10.42
CA LEU A 128 4.86 -26.97 -11.82
C LEU A 128 6.08 -27.86 -11.93
N ASP A 129 6.07 -28.81 -12.86
CA ASP A 129 7.29 -29.53 -13.21
C ASP A 129 8.23 -28.68 -14.09
N GLU A 130 9.49 -29.12 -14.18
CA GLU A 130 10.54 -28.44 -14.93
C GLU A 130 10.20 -28.28 -16.42
N VAL A 131 9.55 -29.28 -17.02
CA VAL A 131 9.14 -29.24 -18.44
C VAL A 131 8.12 -28.12 -18.67
N THR A 132 7.15 -27.98 -17.77
CA THR A 132 6.10 -26.96 -17.86
C THR A 132 6.68 -25.58 -17.61
N VAL A 133 7.55 -25.44 -16.61
CA VAL A 133 8.28 -24.19 -16.35
C VAL A 133 9.05 -23.74 -17.61
N LYS A 134 9.83 -24.65 -18.21
CA LYS A 134 10.58 -24.36 -19.44
C LYS A 134 9.68 -23.91 -20.58
N CYS A 135 8.56 -24.60 -20.80
CA CYS A 135 7.57 -24.21 -21.81
C CYS A 135 7.03 -22.79 -21.60
N ILE A 136 6.73 -22.41 -20.35
CA ILE A 136 6.24 -21.06 -20.01
C ILE A 136 7.31 -20.02 -20.31
N ARG A 137 8.54 -20.26 -19.84
CA ARG A 137 9.67 -19.32 -20.02
C ARG A 137 10.04 -19.10 -21.47
N GLU A 138 10.06 -20.17 -22.27
CA GLU A 138 10.32 -20.08 -23.71
C GLU A 138 9.21 -19.30 -24.44
N ALA A 139 7.94 -19.53 -24.08
CA ALA A 139 6.81 -18.80 -24.66
C ALA A 139 6.85 -17.31 -24.29
N ALA A 140 7.13 -17.00 -23.02
CA ALA A 140 7.26 -15.62 -22.53
C ALA A 140 8.46 -14.90 -23.17
N SER A 141 9.61 -15.58 -23.29
CA SER A 141 10.80 -15.01 -23.94
C SER A 141 10.51 -14.63 -25.39
N LYS A 142 9.93 -15.55 -26.17
CA LYS A 142 9.52 -15.27 -27.56
C LYS A 142 8.54 -14.10 -27.63
N ARG A 143 7.63 -13.98 -26.66
CA ARG A 143 6.68 -12.87 -26.58
C ARG A 143 7.41 -11.54 -26.38
N TRP A 144 8.31 -11.46 -25.40
CA TRP A 144 9.06 -10.25 -25.10
C TRP A 144 9.98 -9.83 -26.25
N ASP A 145 10.63 -10.79 -26.92
CA ASP A 145 11.48 -10.53 -28.08
C ASP A 145 10.71 -9.89 -29.26
N LEU A 146 9.45 -10.28 -29.45
CA LEU A 146 8.57 -9.70 -30.46
C LEU A 146 8.00 -8.32 -30.08
N GLN A 147 8.13 -7.91 -28.81
CA GLN A 147 7.43 -6.78 -28.22
C GLN A 147 8.35 -5.66 -27.72
N GLN A 148 9.46 -5.42 -28.39
CA GLN A 148 10.46 -4.43 -27.97
C GLN A 148 9.93 -2.99 -27.68
N ASN A 149 8.64 -2.69 -27.95
CA ASN A 149 8.01 -1.38 -27.72
C ASN A 149 6.60 -1.41 -27.06
N GLN A 150 6.16 -2.50 -26.43
CA GLN A 150 4.88 -2.43 -25.69
C GLN A 150 5.08 -1.93 -24.27
N GLU A 151 4.37 -0.84 -23.94
CA GLU A 151 4.17 -0.41 -22.56
C GLU A 151 3.50 -1.54 -21.76
N SER A 152 4.11 -1.90 -20.63
CA SER A 152 3.54 -2.83 -19.66
C SER A 152 2.13 -2.36 -19.26
N ARG A 153 1.19 -3.31 -19.18
CA ARG A 153 -0.19 -3.00 -18.77
C ARG A 153 -0.29 -2.85 -17.25
N PHE A 154 0.68 -3.37 -16.50
CA PHE A 154 0.79 -3.26 -15.07
C PHE A 154 1.73 -2.09 -14.69
N THR A 155 1.14 -1.00 -14.24
CA THR A 155 1.72 0.35 -14.08
C THR A 155 2.82 0.52 -13.01
N LEU A 156 3.57 -0.52 -12.65
CA LEU A 156 4.53 -0.49 -11.53
C LEU A 156 5.96 -0.90 -11.91
N GLN A 157 6.32 -0.87 -13.20
CA GLN A 157 7.65 -1.25 -13.67
C GLN A 157 8.60 -0.06 -13.75
N SER A 158 9.85 -0.27 -13.34
CA SER A 158 10.96 0.61 -13.74
C SER A 158 11.22 0.40 -15.22
N GLU A 159 11.31 1.49 -15.99
CA GLU A 159 11.66 1.44 -17.41
C GLU A 159 12.97 0.64 -17.58
N ASN A 160 12.99 -0.30 -18.54
CA ASN A 160 14.14 -1.11 -18.96
C ASN A 160 14.58 -2.29 -18.06
N THR A 161 14.07 -2.45 -16.84
CA THR A 161 14.50 -3.56 -15.96
C THR A 161 13.53 -4.72 -15.87
N ASN A 162 12.25 -4.49 -16.16
CA ASN A 162 11.19 -5.49 -16.02
C ASN A 162 10.57 -5.81 -17.39
N SER A 163 10.09 -7.04 -17.55
CA SER A 163 9.25 -7.43 -18.69
C SER A 163 8.10 -8.28 -18.18
N GLU A 164 6.92 -8.14 -18.76
CA GLU A 164 5.77 -8.95 -18.36
C GLU A 164 4.88 -9.30 -19.55
N CYS A 165 4.12 -10.36 -19.41
CA CYS A 165 3.01 -10.68 -20.32
C CYS A 165 1.94 -11.45 -19.56
N HIS A 166 0.68 -11.33 -19.99
CA HIS A 166 -0.37 -12.16 -19.41
C HIS A 166 -0.19 -13.61 -19.86
N LEU A 167 -0.41 -14.57 -18.94
CA LEU A 167 -0.26 -15.98 -19.28
C LEU A 167 -1.27 -16.40 -20.36
N ASP A 168 -2.47 -15.79 -20.39
CA ASP A 168 -3.50 -16.10 -21.39
C ASP A 168 -3.12 -15.71 -22.83
N GLU A 169 -2.13 -14.82 -23.00
CA GLU A 169 -1.51 -14.50 -24.29
C GLU A 169 -0.54 -15.60 -24.76
N LEU A 170 -0.02 -16.42 -23.83
CA LEU A 170 0.92 -17.51 -24.10
C LEU A 170 0.23 -18.87 -24.35
N ILE A 171 -1.00 -19.04 -23.86
CA ILE A 171 -1.68 -20.36 -23.80
C ILE A 171 -2.99 -20.43 -24.59
N SER A 172 -3.12 -19.64 -25.65
CA SER A 172 -4.35 -19.70 -26.46
C SER A 172 -4.54 -21.11 -27.06
N GLU A 173 -5.79 -21.53 -27.26
CA GLU A 173 -6.13 -22.81 -27.89
C GLU A 173 -5.43 -23.02 -29.24
N GLN A 174 -5.10 -21.92 -29.91
CA GLN A 174 -4.44 -21.90 -31.22
C GLN A 174 -2.91 -21.92 -31.12
N SER A 175 -2.32 -21.44 -30.01
CA SER A 175 -0.86 -21.31 -29.86
C SER A 175 -0.24 -22.42 -29.04
N ASN A 176 -0.85 -22.79 -27.91
CA ASN A 176 -0.29 -23.80 -27.00
C ASN A 176 -1.39 -24.53 -26.18
N PRO A 177 -2.25 -25.33 -26.83
CA PRO A 177 -3.35 -26.04 -26.14
C PRO A 177 -2.86 -27.03 -25.08
N ARG A 178 -1.66 -27.61 -25.27
CA ARG A 178 -1.05 -28.50 -24.28
C ARG A 178 -0.70 -27.75 -23.00
N LEU A 179 -0.05 -26.59 -23.09
CA LEU A 179 0.28 -25.79 -21.92
C LEU A 179 -0.99 -25.34 -21.19
N LYS A 180 -2.04 -24.95 -21.92
CA LYS A 180 -3.35 -24.64 -21.32
C LYS A 180 -3.88 -25.81 -20.49
N SER A 181 -3.89 -27.02 -21.05
CA SER A 181 -4.37 -28.21 -20.35
C SER A 181 -3.59 -28.48 -19.07
N VAL A 182 -2.27 -28.32 -19.10
CA VAL A 182 -1.41 -28.53 -17.92
C VAL A 182 -1.69 -27.49 -16.84
N ILE A 183 -1.84 -26.22 -17.21
CA ILE A 183 -2.16 -25.15 -16.26
C ILE A 183 -3.55 -25.37 -15.64
N ASP A 184 -4.55 -25.73 -16.45
CA ASP A 184 -5.89 -26.02 -15.98
C ASP A 184 -5.90 -27.20 -15.00
N GLU A 185 -5.16 -28.27 -15.30
CA GLU A 185 -5.00 -29.42 -14.41
C GLU A 185 -4.32 -29.02 -13.09
N MET A 186 -3.23 -28.26 -13.13
CA MET A 186 -2.55 -27.76 -11.93
C MET A 186 -3.49 -26.90 -11.07
N LEU A 187 -4.26 -26.00 -11.69
CA LEU A 187 -5.22 -25.16 -10.97
C LEU A 187 -6.26 -26.01 -10.23
N GLN A 188 -6.84 -27.00 -10.91
CA GLN A 188 -7.85 -27.89 -10.34
C GLN A 188 -7.32 -28.80 -9.23
N THR A 189 -6.13 -29.37 -9.44
CA THR A 189 -5.62 -30.48 -8.60
C THR A 189 -4.70 -30.02 -7.49
N LYS A 190 -4.04 -28.85 -7.64
CA LYS A 190 -3.07 -28.34 -6.67
C LYS A 190 -3.45 -26.99 -6.08
N ILE A 191 -3.63 -25.95 -6.92
CA ILE A 191 -3.77 -24.57 -6.42
C ILE A 191 -5.12 -24.33 -5.75
N TYR A 192 -6.25 -24.67 -6.37
CA TYR A 192 -7.56 -24.42 -5.75
C TYR A 192 -7.76 -25.20 -4.45
N PRO A 193 -7.41 -26.51 -4.36
CA PRO A 193 -7.43 -27.22 -3.08
C PRO A 193 -6.55 -26.58 -2.01
N LEU A 194 -5.31 -26.19 -2.35
CA LEU A 194 -4.39 -25.51 -1.44
C LEU A 194 -5.00 -24.22 -0.89
N VAL A 195 -5.53 -23.38 -1.78
CA VAL A 195 -6.10 -22.09 -1.41
C VAL A 195 -7.38 -22.25 -0.59
N ARG A 196 -8.23 -23.22 -0.94
CA ARG A 196 -9.43 -23.57 -0.18
C ARG A 196 -9.08 -24.01 1.24
N GLU A 197 -8.05 -24.83 1.40
CA GLU A 197 -7.63 -25.33 2.71
C GLU A 197 -7.00 -24.21 3.55
N ALA A 198 -6.01 -23.51 2.99
CA ALA A 198 -5.23 -22.53 3.73
C ALA A 198 -6.02 -21.24 4.03
N PHE A 199 -6.81 -20.74 3.08
CA PHE A 199 -7.50 -19.45 3.18
C PHE A 199 -9.02 -19.60 3.36
N ALA A 200 -9.49 -20.74 3.92
CA ALA A 200 -10.91 -21.03 4.09
C ALA A 200 -11.69 -19.90 4.77
N GLN A 201 -11.07 -19.20 5.73
CA GLN A 201 -11.66 -18.09 6.49
C GLN A 201 -11.91 -16.84 5.63
N ASP A 202 -11.13 -16.65 4.57
CA ASP A 202 -11.21 -15.50 3.66
C ASP A 202 -12.12 -15.78 2.45
N LEU A 203 -12.55 -17.04 2.32
CA LEU A 203 -13.35 -17.53 1.20
C LEU A 203 -14.80 -17.78 1.64
N LYS A 204 -15.75 -17.36 0.81
CA LYS A 204 -17.16 -17.72 1.02
C LYS A 204 -17.39 -19.17 0.63
N TYR A 205 -17.92 -19.96 1.57
CA TYR A 205 -18.30 -21.34 1.30
C TYR A 205 -19.34 -21.42 0.17
N GLY A 206 -19.16 -22.37 -0.73
CA GLY A 206 -20.07 -22.60 -1.85
C GLY A 206 -19.75 -21.77 -3.10
N ASN A 207 -18.89 -20.75 -3.05
CA ASN A 207 -18.40 -20.08 -4.26
C ASN A 207 -17.28 -20.88 -4.94
N GLU A 208 -17.11 -20.70 -6.24
CA GLU A 208 -16.08 -21.38 -7.05
C GLU A 208 -14.86 -20.47 -7.20
N ILE A 209 -13.67 -20.99 -6.92
CA ILE A 209 -12.42 -20.26 -7.14
C ILE A 209 -12.13 -20.19 -8.65
N CYS A 210 -11.64 -19.05 -9.12
CA CYS A 210 -11.15 -18.91 -10.49
C CYS A 210 -10.00 -17.90 -10.56
N VAL A 211 -9.23 -17.95 -11.64
CA VAL A 211 -8.19 -16.95 -11.94
C VAL A 211 -8.87 -15.64 -12.37
N TYR A 212 -8.61 -14.55 -11.65
CA TYR A 212 -8.97 -13.18 -12.03
C TYR A 212 -8.03 -12.63 -13.10
N ASP A 213 -6.73 -12.78 -12.89
CA ASP A 213 -5.66 -12.39 -13.82
C ASP A 213 -4.42 -13.26 -13.58
N SER A 214 -3.53 -13.37 -14.56
CA SER A 214 -2.27 -14.11 -14.44
C SER A 214 -1.16 -13.51 -15.29
N LEU A 215 0.01 -13.36 -14.68
CA LEU A 215 1.15 -12.67 -15.26
C LEU A 215 2.40 -13.54 -15.20
N VAL A 216 3.17 -13.55 -16.29
CA VAL A 216 4.57 -13.98 -16.27
C VAL A 216 5.41 -12.72 -16.22
N ILE A 217 6.30 -12.61 -15.21
CA ILE A 217 7.09 -11.41 -14.95
C ILE A 217 8.58 -11.79 -14.93
N ARG A 218 9.40 -11.01 -15.63
CA ARG A 218 10.86 -11.06 -15.64
C ARG A 218 11.41 -9.82 -14.96
N TYR A 219 12.25 -10.01 -13.96
CA TYR A 219 13.09 -8.99 -13.34
C TYR A 219 14.53 -9.22 -13.79
N ASN A 220 15.12 -8.25 -14.50
CA ASN A 220 16.49 -8.34 -14.95
C ASN A 220 17.40 -7.41 -14.13
N GLY A 221 18.13 -8.00 -13.18
CA GLY A 221 19.10 -7.29 -12.34
C GLY A 221 20.37 -6.86 -13.08
N ASP A 222 20.66 -7.44 -14.25
CA ASP A 222 21.86 -7.11 -15.04
C ASP A 222 21.66 -5.85 -15.91
N ASN A 223 20.41 -5.41 -16.11
CA ASN A 223 20.04 -4.25 -16.93
C ASN A 223 19.74 -2.99 -16.11
N VAL A 224 20.27 -2.88 -14.88
CA VAL A 224 19.90 -1.81 -13.95
C VAL A 224 20.78 -0.57 -14.16
N GLU A 225 20.28 0.42 -14.90
CA GLU A 225 20.79 1.81 -14.88
C GLU A 225 20.00 2.64 -13.84
N GLY A 226 20.12 2.31 -12.55
CA GLY A 226 19.47 3.06 -11.46
C GLY A 226 18.69 2.19 -10.48
N LEU A 227 17.36 2.33 -10.45
CA LEU A 227 16.49 1.57 -9.54
C LEU A 227 16.51 0.08 -9.93
N ALA A 228 16.83 -0.77 -8.95
CA ALA A 228 16.88 -2.21 -9.14
C ALA A 228 15.54 -2.79 -9.63
N ALA A 229 15.62 -3.91 -10.36
CA ALA A 229 14.46 -4.63 -10.88
C ALA A 229 13.56 -5.12 -9.73
N SER A 230 12.49 -4.38 -9.48
CA SER A 230 11.63 -4.52 -8.30
C SER A 230 10.19 -4.10 -8.61
N GLN A 231 9.31 -4.23 -7.60
CA GLN A 231 7.98 -3.61 -7.59
C GLN A 231 7.78 -2.85 -6.27
N PRO A 232 7.17 -1.66 -6.29
CA PRO A 232 6.93 -0.88 -5.08
C PRO A 232 5.91 -1.53 -4.15
N LEU A 233 5.80 -1.03 -2.91
CA LEU A 233 4.81 -1.50 -1.94
C LEU A 233 3.37 -1.31 -2.43
N HIS A 234 2.63 -2.40 -2.53
CA HIS A 234 1.24 -2.42 -2.98
C HIS A 234 0.43 -3.53 -2.33
N ARG A 235 -0.85 -3.60 -2.71
CA ARG A 235 -1.79 -4.68 -2.41
C ARG A 235 -2.42 -5.12 -3.71
N ASP A 236 -2.79 -6.39 -3.77
CA ASP A 236 -3.40 -6.97 -4.96
C ASP A 236 -4.92 -6.75 -4.96
N GLY A 237 -5.50 -6.76 -6.15
CA GLY A 237 -6.94 -6.58 -6.35
C GLY A 237 -7.77 -7.87 -6.27
N SER A 238 -7.14 -9.00 -5.92
CA SER A 238 -7.76 -10.33 -5.81
C SER A 238 -8.14 -10.68 -4.36
N ILE A 239 -8.51 -11.95 -4.09
CA ILE A 239 -8.61 -12.49 -2.73
C ILE A 239 -7.25 -13.07 -2.30
N VAL A 240 -6.66 -13.90 -3.15
CA VAL A 240 -5.39 -14.60 -2.90
C VAL A 240 -4.50 -14.48 -4.11
N SER A 241 -3.22 -14.20 -3.86
CA SER A 241 -2.19 -14.17 -4.90
C SER A 241 -1.27 -15.37 -4.71
N VAL A 242 -0.90 -16.03 -5.81
CA VAL A 242 0.00 -17.19 -5.83
C VAL A 242 1.17 -16.88 -6.75
N ASN A 243 2.37 -16.73 -6.19
CA ASN A 243 3.61 -16.40 -6.89
C ASN A 243 4.49 -17.65 -6.98
N ILE A 244 4.66 -18.18 -8.20
CA ILE A 244 5.40 -19.39 -8.52
C ILE A 244 6.75 -19.01 -9.13
N ALA A 245 7.85 -19.54 -8.59
CA ALA A 245 9.18 -19.34 -9.18
C ALA A 245 9.30 -20.12 -10.51
N LEU A 246 9.81 -19.46 -11.55
CA LEU A 246 10.10 -20.11 -12.83
C LEU A 246 11.60 -20.42 -13.00
N ASN A 247 12.46 -19.89 -12.13
CA ASN A 247 13.86 -20.27 -12.08
C ASN A 247 14.40 -20.18 -10.65
N ASP A 248 15.54 -20.83 -10.44
CA ASP A 248 16.17 -20.94 -9.12
C ASP A 248 16.97 -19.68 -8.75
N PHE A 249 17.00 -19.38 -7.46
CA PHE A 249 17.90 -18.39 -6.89
C PHE A 249 19.36 -18.87 -6.96
N GLU A 250 19.57 -20.16 -6.70
CA GLU A 250 20.88 -20.78 -6.81
C GLU A 250 21.16 -21.21 -8.25
N ARG A 251 22.44 -21.41 -8.57
CA ARG A 251 22.84 -21.95 -9.86
C ARG A 251 22.28 -23.36 -10.00
N ASN A 252 21.59 -23.62 -11.11
CA ASN A 252 21.09 -24.95 -11.40
C ASN A 252 22.20 -25.77 -12.06
N GLU A 253 22.74 -26.76 -11.33
CA GLU A 253 23.85 -27.59 -11.82
C GLU A 253 23.45 -28.48 -13.00
N LEU A 254 22.16 -28.85 -13.11
CA LEU A 254 21.65 -29.73 -14.15
C LEU A 254 21.46 -28.99 -15.48
N THR A 255 20.86 -27.80 -15.44
CA THR A 255 20.60 -27.00 -16.64
C THR A 255 21.78 -26.11 -17.01
N GLY A 256 22.69 -25.86 -16.06
CA GLY A 256 23.79 -24.91 -16.20
C GLY A 256 23.36 -23.45 -16.13
N GLU A 257 22.06 -23.18 -15.91
CA GLU A 257 21.55 -21.83 -15.78
C GLU A 257 22.10 -21.14 -14.53
N ASN A 258 22.51 -19.89 -14.70
CA ASN A 258 22.89 -19.04 -13.59
C ASN A 258 21.63 -18.66 -12.81
N GLY A 259 21.70 -18.79 -11.48
CA GLY A 259 20.70 -18.21 -10.59
C GLY A 259 20.77 -16.69 -10.57
N PHE A 260 19.96 -16.06 -9.72
CA PHE A 260 19.91 -14.62 -9.54
C PHE A 260 20.27 -14.23 -8.10
N GLU A 261 20.71 -12.98 -7.88
CA GLU A 261 20.93 -12.43 -6.54
C GLU A 261 19.81 -11.46 -6.14
N GLY A 262 19.55 -11.39 -4.83
CA GLY A 262 18.44 -10.62 -4.28
C GLY A 262 17.08 -11.28 -4.57
N GLY A 263 16.11 -10.50 -5.00
CA GLY A 263 14.77 -10.94 -5.37
C GLY A 263 13.95 -11.49 -4.20
N GLY A 264 12.72 -11.90 -4.51
CA GLY A 264 11.73 -12.40 -3.56
C GLY A 264 10.52 -11.49 -3.45
N THR A 265 9.71 -11.72 -2.42
CA THR A 265 8.54 -10.92 -2.09
C THR A 265 8.70 -10.41 -0.67
N PHE A 266 8.85 -9.09 -0.52
CA PHE A 266 8.91 -8.42 0.77
C PHE A 266 7.50 -8.30 1.34
N PHE A 267 7.29 -8.66 2.60
CA PHE A 267 6.03 -8.47 3.30
C PHE A 267 6.21 -7.55 4.51
N GLU A 268 5.39 -6.49 4.59
CA GLU A 268 5.42 -5.58 5.74
C GLU A 268 5.12 -6.33 7.06
N GLY A 269 4.24 -7.33 7.00
CA GLY A 269 3.88 -8.17 8.14
C GLY A 269 5.01 -8.96 8.77
N LEU A 270 6.19 -9.01 8.13
CA LEU A 270 7.37 -9.77 8.60
C LEU A 270 8.50 -8.88 9.12
N ILE A 271 8.40 -7.55 9.03
CA ILE A 271 9.46 -6.59 9.44
C ILE A 271 9.92 -6.82 10.90
N CYS A 272 8.98 -7.17 11.78
CA CYS A 272 9.21 -7.35 13.21
C CYS A 272 9.22 -8.82 13.61
N ASN A 273 9.52 -9.76 12.73
CA ASN A 273 9.58 -11.16 13.14
C ASN A 273 10.98 -11.53 13.66
N PRO A 274 11.18 -11.79 14.97
CA PRO A 274 12.48 -12.16 15.52
C PRO A 274 12.95 -13.55 15.07
N GLU A 275 12.05 -14.43 14.62
CA GLU A 275 12.38 -15.77 14.10
C GLU A 275 12.83 -15.72 12.63
N ASN A 276 12.41 -14.71 11.87
CA ASN A 276 12.82 -14.53 10.48
C ASN A 276 13.99 -13.56 10.39
N SER A 277 15.10 -14.02 9.81
CA SER A 277 16.25 -13.16 9.52
C SER A 277 15.96 -12.09 8.46
N THR A 278 14.86 -12.20 7.71
CA THR A 278 14.49 -11.27 6.65
C THR A 278 12.97 -11.21 6.44
N PRO A 279 12.41 -10.02 6.12
CA PRO A 279 11.02 -9.86 5.70
C PRO A 279 10.77 -10.26 4.23
N ILE A 280 11.79 -10.78 3.54
CA ILE A 280 11.72 -11.21 2.14
C ILE A 280 11.52 -12.72 2.07
N LEU A 281 10.43 -13.14 1.44
CA LEU A 281 10.12 -14.54 1.19
C LEU A 281 10.41 -14.93 -0.25
N ARG A 282 10.98 -16.11 -0.43
CA ARG A 282 11.17 -16.76 -1.73
C ARG A 282 10.47 -18.12 -1.70
N PRO A 283 9.90 -18.57 -2.83
CA PRO A 283 9.64 -19.98 -3.03
C PRO A 283 10.92 -20.79 -2.81
N ILE A 284 10.81 -22.03 -2.35
CA ILE A 284 12.00 -22.86 -2.04
C ILE A 284 12.78 -23.30 -3.28
N GLY A 285 12.21 -23.16 -4.48
CA GLY A 285 12.85 -23.49 -5.74
C GLY A 285 11.89 -23.34 -6.93
N THR A 286 12.37 -23.67 -8.12
CA THR A 286 11.59 -23.65 -9.36
C THR A 286 10.31 -24.49 -9.25
N GLY A 287 9.20 -23.94 -9.72
CA GLY A 287 7.87 -24.55 -9.66
C GLY A 287 7.21 -24.53 -8.28
N HIS A 288 7.92 -24.10 -7.23
CA HIS A 288 7.34 -23.84 -5.91
C HIS A 288 6.70 -22.46 -5.84
N ALA A 289 5.87 -22.25 -4.81
CA ALA A 289 5.11 -21.03 -4.67
C ALA A 289 5.17 -20.42 -3.27
N VAL A 290 4.95 -19.10 -3.24
CA VAL A 290 4.50 -18.35 -2.09
C VAL A 290 3.09 -17.85 -2.41
N ALA A 291 2.14 -18.03 -1.48
CA ALA A 291 0.80 -17.48 -1.61
C ALA A 291 0.43 -16.64 -0.39
N HIS A 292 -0.38 -15.60 -0.60
CA HIS A 292 -0.81 -14.71 0.48
C HIS A 292 -2.17 -14.11 0.17
N CYS A 293 -2.87 -13.67 1.23
CA CYS A 293 -4.08 -12.87 1.06
C CYS A 293 -3.73 -11.53 0.41
N SER A 294 -4.59 -11.03 -0.46
CA SER A 294 -4.35 -9.79 -1.20
C SER A 294 -4.45 -8.53 -0.31
N ASN A 295 -4.96 -8.65 0.92
CA ASN A 295 -4.89 -7.59 1.93
C ASN A 295 -3.47 -7.42 2.53
N GLU A 296 -2.57 -8.39 2.33
CA GLU A 296 -1.17 -8.26 2.74
C GLU A 296 -0.44 -7.27 1.84
N ARG A 297 0.13 -6.26 2.47
CA ARG A 297 0.93 -5.27 1.77
C ARG A 297 2.33 -5.82 1.55
N HIS A 298 2.75 -5.81 0.30
CA HIS A 298 3.98 -6.47 -0.13
C HIS A 298 4.63 -5.72 -1.29
N ALA A 299 5.86 -6.11 -1.61
CA ALA A 299 6.66 -5.55 -2.70
C ALA A 299 7.50 -6.64 -3.36
N GLY A 300 7.85 -6.43 -4.63
CA GLY A 300 8.85 -7.25 -5.30
C GLY A 300 10.24 -6.81 -4.83
N ALA A 301 10.92 -7.64 -4.03
CA ALA A 301 12.25 -7.29 -3.53
C ALA A 301 13.26 -7.15 -4.70
N PRO A 302 14.21 -6.20 -4.63
CA PRO A 302 15.20 -5.95 -5.67
C PRO A 302 15.95 -7.18 -6.15
N THR A 303 15.85 -7.50 -7.43
CA THR A 303 16.78 -8.44 -8.09
C THR A 303 18.02 -7.65 -8.49
N THR A 304 19.16 -7.96 -7.88
CA THR A 304 20.39 -7.16 -7.99
C THR A 304 21.39 -7.71 -8.99
N ARG A 305 21.24 -8.98 -9.40
CA ARG A 305 22.04 -9.62 -10.46
C ARG A 305 21.26 -10.77 -11.06
N GLY A 306 21.48 -11.04 -12.34
CA GLY A 306 20.83 -12.13 -13.07
C GLY A 306 19.37 -11.84 -13.40
N VAL A 307 18.69 -12.87 -13.88
CA VAL A 307 17.29 -12.79 -14.30
C VAL A 307 16.43 -13.61 -13.36
N ARG A 308 15.40 -13.01 -12.78
CA ARG A 308 14.38 -13.69 -11.97
C ARG A 308 13.06 -13.72 -12.73
N GLU A 309 12.47 -14.89 -12.89
CA GLU A 309 11.19 -15.06 -13.56
C GLU A 309 10.18 -15.71 -12.63
N ILE A 310 8.95 -15.18 -12.64
CA ILE A 310 7.85 -15.68 -11.82
C ILE A 310 6.56 -15.78 -12.64
N LEU A 311 5.70 -16.71 -12.25
CA LEU A 311 4.30 -16.76 -12.68
C LEU A 311 3.42 -16.39 -11.48
N VAL A 312 2.56 -15.39 -11.66
CA VAL A 312 1.62 -14.94 -10.65
C VAL A 312 0.20 -15.26 -11.08
N PHE A 313 -0.59 -15.86 -10.19
CA PHE A 313 -2.04 -15.97 -10.32
C PHE A 313 -2.72 -15.09 -9.28
N PHE A 314 -3.64 -14.24 -9.73
CA PHE A 314 -4.56 -13.51 -8.89
C PHE A 314 -5.89 -14.25 -8.85
N LEU A 315 -6.31 -14.76 -7.69
CA LEU A 315 -7.46 -15.64 -7.56
C LEU A 315 -8.66 -14.93 -6.93
N THR A 316 -9.84 -15.22 -7.47
CA THR A 316 -11.12 -14.71 -6.97
C THR A 316 -12.17 -15.80 -6.83
N GLN A 317 -13.38 -15.45 -6.37
CA GLN A 317 -14.52 -16.33 -6.20
C GLN A 317 -15.72 -15.88 -7.04
N ARG A 318 -16.37 -16.85 -7.71
CA ARG A 318 -17.66 -16.66 -8.39
C ARG A 318 -18.80 -17.28 -7.59
N PRO A 319 -19.94 -16.60 -7.46
CA PRO A 319 -21.12 -17.19 -6.84
C PRO A 319 -21.70 -18.32 -7.69
N LYS A 320 -22.05 -19.45 -7.06
CA LYS A 320 -22.70 -20.60 -7.74
C LYS A 320 -24.16 -20.38 -8.11
N LEU A 321 -24.86 -19.50 -7.39
CA LEU A 321 -26.33 -19.38 -7.44
C LEU A 321 -26.74 -17.96 -7.82
N SER A 322 -27.68 -17.86 -8.77
CA SER A 322 -28.29 -16.64 -9.31
C SER A 322 -29.15 -15.84 -8.29
N GLY A 323 -28.96 -16.03 -6.99
CA GLY A 323 -29.74 -15.40 -5.93
C GLY A 323 -28.98 -14.37 -5.08
N SER A 324 -27.64 -14.36 -5.11
CA SER A 324 -26.90 -13.29 -4.45
C SER A 324 -27.05 -12.01 -5.28
N LYS A 325 -27.55 -10.93 -4.66
CA LYS A 325 -27.56 -9.59 -5.26
C LYS A 325 -26.14 -9.12 -5.67
N TYR A 326 -25.13 -9.76 -5.08
CA TYR A 326 -23.78 -9.29 -4.97
C TYR A 326 -22.78 -10.38 -5.40
N ILE A 327 -22.00 -10.10 -6.44
CA ILE A 327 -21.14 -11.08 -7.12
C ILE A 327 -19.73 -11.11 -6.53
N ALA A 328 -19.07 -9.95 -6.43
CA ALA A 328 -17.69 -9.89 -5.95
C ALA A 328 -17.58 -10.13 -4.43
N PRO A 329 -16.50 -10.78 -3.98
CA PRO A 329 -16.04 -10.79 -2.59
C PRO A 329 -15.96 -9.38 -1.98
N PRO A 330 -16.33 -9.22 -0.69
CA PRO A 330 -16.30 -7.89 -0.04
C PRO A 330 -14.91 -7.24 -0.01
N VAL A 331 -13.84 -8.03 0.12
CA VAL A 331 -12.44 -7.52 0.08
C VAL A 331 -12.09 -6.89 -1.27
N GLU A 332 -12.49 -7.52 -2.37
CA GLU A 332 -12.26 -7.00 -3.72
C GLU A 332 -13.16 -5.79 -4.02
N ARG A 333 -14.40 -5.79 -3.51
CA ARG A 333 -15.24 -4.58 -3.58
C ARG A 333 -14.57 -3.41 -2.88
N SER A 334 -14.11 -3.61 -1.65
CA SER A 334 -13.40 -2.58 -0.90
C SER A 334 -12.19 -2.07 -1.67
N PHE A 335 -11.40 -2.97 -2.27
CA PHE A 335 -10.28 -2.60 -3.15
C PHE A 335 -10.70 -1.68 -4.30
N HIS A 336 -11.70 -2.07 -5.09
CA HIS A 336 -12.17 -1.28 -6.23
C HIS A 336 -12.78 0.06 -5.80
N LEU A 337 -13.59 0.08 -4.74
CA LEU A 337 -14.20 1.30 -4.20
C LEU A 337 -13.14 2.32 -3.77
N LYS A 338 -12.08 1.89 -3.07
CA LYS A 338 -10.94 2.75 -2.70
C LYS A 338 -10.25 3.32 -3.93
N ARG A 339 -10.04 2.50 -4.97
CA ARG A 339 -9.42 2.94 -6.22
C ARG A 339 -10.23 4.04 -6.87
N TYR A 340 -11.56 3.88 -6.96
CA TYR A 340 -12.43 4.91 -7.53
C TYR A 340 -12.49 6.19 -6.67
N ALA A 341 -12.53 6.06 -5.35
CA ALA A 341 -12.58 7.21 -4.44
C ALA A 341 -11.40 8.18 -4.56
N LYS A 342 -10.27 7.76 -5.15
CA LYS A 342 -9.12 8.64 -5.42
C LYS A 342 -9.44 9.75 -6.42
N ASP A 343 -10.30 9.45 -7.40
CA ASP A 343 -10.63 10.34 -8.51
C ASP A 343 -11.93 11.12 -8.30
N LEU A 344 -12.66 10.85 -7.21
CA LEU A 344 -13.91 11.51 -6.88
C LEU A 344 -13.71 12.83 -6.10
N PRO A 345 -14.67 13.78 -6.19
CA PRO A 345 -14.77 14.91 -5.27
C PRO A 345 -14.90 14.44 -3.82
N LYS A 346 -14.52 15.30 -2.86
CA LYS A 346 -14.42 14.93 -1.43
C LYS A 346 -15.66 14.20 -0.90
N ASP A 347 -16.85 14.75 -1.09
CA ASP A 347 -18.08 14.18 -0.48
C ASP A 347 -18.45 12.82 -1.09
N ALA A 348 -18.36 12.70 -2.42
CA ALA A 348 -18.56 11.43 -3.11
C ALA A 348 -17.48 10.41 -2.73
N ALA A 349 -16.22 10.83 -2.63
CA ALA A 349 -15.12 9.97 -2.17
C ALA A 349 -15.37 9.45 -0.75
N LEU A 350 -15.79 10.30 0.18
CA LEU A 350 -16.12 9.90 1.55
C LEU A 350 -17.27 8.89 1.59
N ALA A 351 -18.34 9.14 0.85
CA ALA A 351 -19.47 8.22 0.77
C ALA A 351 -19.05 6.87 0.14
N THR A 352 -18.20 6.86 -0.89
CA THR A 352 -17.67 5.63 -1.48
C THR A 352 -16.76 4.88 -0.51
N LEU A 353 -15.96 5.60 0.28
CA LEU A 353 -15.08 5.02 1.31
C LEU A 353 -15.87 4.47 2.50
N ASP A 354 -17.04 5.04 2.82
CA ASP A 354 -17.97 4.45 3.80
C ASP A 354 -18.45 3.07 3.37
N ILE A 355 -18.80 2.92 2.09
CA ILE A 355 -19.15 1.61 1.52
C ILE A 355 -17.95 0.68 1.60
N ALA A 356 -16.76 1.13 1.18
CA ALA A 356 -15.54 0.31 1.21
C ALA A 356 -15.21 -0.23 2.61
N VAL A 357 -15.35 0.61 3.64
CA VAL A 357 -15.18 0.22 5.05
C VAL A 357 -16.29 -0.74 5.49
N SER A 358 -17.53 -0.56 5.04
CA SER A 358 -18.62 -1.48 5.38
C SER A 358 -18.47 -2.87 4.74
N GLU A 359 -17.92 -2.95 3.52
CA GLU A 359 -17.64 -4.22 2.84
C GLU A 359 -16.47 -4.97 3.52
N CYS A 360 -15.45 -4.25 3.98
CA CYS A 360 -14.32 -4.85 4.69
C CYS A 360 -13.88 -3.98 5.88
N GLN A 361 -14.47 -4.22 7.05
CA GLN A 361 -14.22 -3.42 8.26
C GLN A 361 -12.77 -3.47 8.75
N MET A 362 -12.05 -4.54 8.43
CA MET A 362 -10.66 -4.73 8.81
C MET A 362 -9.68 -4.24 7.75
N ASP A 363 -10.15 -3.58 6.69
CA ASP A 363 -9.27 -3.03 5.66
C ASP A 363 -8.62 -1.72 6.14
N GLY A 364 -7.38 -1.84 6.63
CA GLY A 364 -6.59 -0.70 7.08
C GLY A 364 -6.41 0.40 6.03
N GLU A 365 -6.39 0.06 4.73
CA GLU A 365 -6.21 1.05 3.66
C GLU A 365 -7.52 1.80 3.37
N ALA A 366 -8.68 1.16 3.52
CA ALA A 366 -9.99 1.84 3.40
C ALA A 366 -10.13 2.89 4.50
N HIS A 367 -9.80 2.50 5.73
CA HIS A 367 -9.73 3.40 6.87
C HIS A 367 -8.71 4.52 6.68
N PHE A 368 -7.53 4.21 6.14
CA PHE A 368 -6.52 5.22 5.83
C PHE A 368 -7.06 6.28 4.87
N PHE A 369 -7.58 5.88 3.71
CA PHE A 369 -8.09 6.84 2.72
C PHE A 369 -9.25 7.67 3.28
N LYS A 370 -10.17 7.08 4.05
CA LYS A 370 -11.26 7.84 4.68
C LYS A 370 -10.72 8.85 5.68
N GLY A 371 -9.85 8.42 6.58
CA GLY A 371 -9.22 9.27 7.58
C GLY A 371 -8.42 10.41 6.95
N PHE A 372 -7.66 10.11 5.89
CA PHE A 372 -6.90 11.07 5.10
C PHE A 372 -7.80 12.10 4.41
N ARG A 373 -8.89 11.69 3.77
CA ARG A 373 -9.86 12.60 3.12
C ARG A 373 -10.55 13.54 4.12
N LEU A 374 -10.90 13.05 5.31
CA LEU A 374 -11.43 13.88 6.39
C LEU A 374 -10.38 14.87 6.92
N LEU A 375 -9.11 14.46 6.95
CA LEU A 375 -8.00 15.31 7.36
C LEU A 375 -7.75 16.44 6.35
N GLN A 376 -7.93 16.19 5.06
CA GLN A 376 -7.82 17.22 4.02
C GLN A 376 -8.90 18.31 4.22
N ARG A 377 -8.43 19.55 4.41
CA ARG A 377 -9.29 20.73 4.41
C ARG A 377 -9.81 20.99 2.99
N SER A 378 -11.08 21.38 2.86
CA SER A 378 -11.45 22.17 1.69
C SER A 378 -10.79 23.55 1.85
N ASN A 379 -10.36 24.16 0.76
CA ASN A 379 -9.72 25.49 0.77
C ASN A 379 -10.69 26.62 1.19
N ASP A 380 -11.89 26.28 1.66
CA ASP A 380 -12.90 27.23 2.05
C ASP A 380 -12.53 27.82 3.41
N ASN A 381 -12.45 29.14 3.48
CA ASN A 381 -12.03 29.96 4.63
C ASN A 381 -12.94 29.84 5.89
N VAL A 382 -13.66 28.72 6.07
CA VAL A 382 -14.53 28.45 7.22
C VAL A 382 -13.67 27.96 8.37
N GLU A 383 -12.86 28.85 8.91
CA GLU A 383 -11.62 28.45 9.56
C GLU A 383 -11.82 27.86 10.97
N TYR A 384 -12.99 28.01 11.61
CA TYR A 384 -13.21 27.65 13.03
C TYR A 384 -14.64 27.25 13.40
N ASN A 385 -15.34 26.44 12.59
CA ASN A 385 -16.65 25.91 12.98
C ASN A 385 -16.53 24.62 13.83
N ALA A 386 -17.58 24.31 14.60
CA ALA A 386 -17.63 23.10 15.43
C ALA A 386 -17.55 21.80 14.59
N GLY A 387 -18.09 21.82 13.36
CA GLY A 387 -18.04 20.69 12.44
C GLY A 387 -16.61 20.24 12.11
N ARG A 388 -15.64 21.16 12.04
CA ARG A 388 -14.24 20.77 11.77
C ARG A 388 -13.62 19.94 12.89
N LEU A 389 -13.97 20.19 14.15
CA LEU A 389 -13.47 19.36 15.26
C LEU A 389 -14.03 17.94 15.17
N GLU A 390 -15.30 17.80 14.79
CA GLU A 390 -15.94 16.51 14.55
C GLU A 390 -15.26 15.73 13.41
N GLU A 391 -15.03 16.37 12.27
CA GLU A 391 -14.26 15.77 11.15
C GLU A 391 -12.86 15.31 11.59
N LEU A 392 -12.15 16.12 12.38
CA LEU A 392 -10.81 15.78 12.87
C LEU A 392 -10.85 14.61 13.87
N ASN A 393 -11.88 14.51 14.69
CA ASN A 393 -12.10 13.36 15.58
C ASN A 393 -12.37 12.09 14.77
N GLU A 394 -13.25 12.16 13.77
CA GLU A 394 -13.57 11.00 12.92
C GLU A 394 -12.36 10.59 12.05
N SER A 395 -11.59 11.56 11.54
CA SER A 395 -10.31 11.33 10.88
C SER A 395 -9.33 10.57 11.78
N THR A 396 -9.14 11.06 13.01
CA THR A 396 -8.23 10.43 13.99
C THR A 396 -8.67 9.00 14.32
N LYS A 397 -9.98 8.77 14.49
CA LYS A 397 -10.55 7.44 14.74
C LYS A 397 -10.24 6.49 13.59
N HIS A 398 -10.50 6.89 12.34
CA HIS A 398 -10.21 6.04 11.18
C HIS A 398 -8.71 5.79 10.98
N LEU A 399 -7.85 6.80 11.16
CA LEU A 399 -6.40 6.59 11.05
C LEU A 399 -5.85 5.66 12.15
N LYS A 400 -6.45 5.67 13.35
CA LYS A 400 -6.10 4.70 14.40
C LYS A 400 -6.52 3.27 14.05
N LEU A 401 -7.72 3.09 13.50
CA LEU A 401 -8.16 1.78 12.99
C LEU A 401 -7.27 1.31 11.83
N ALA A 402 -6.90 2.24 10.93
CA ALA A 402 -5.94 1.97 9.86
C ALA A 402 -4.61 1.47 10.43
N LYS A 403 -4.05 2.14 11.46
CA LYS A 403 -2.82 1.70 12.13
C LYS A 403 -2.99 0.36 12.83
N GLN A 404 -4.16 0.07 13.39
CA GLN A 404 -4.42 -1.23 14.01
C GLN A 404 -4.40 -2.36 12.98
N TYR A 405 -4.95 -2.15 11.80
CA TYR A 405 -5.08 -3.21 10.77
C TYR A 405 -3.90 -3.27 9.79
N ALA A 406 -3.13 -2.20 9.67
CA ALA A 406 -1.92 -2.11 8.85
C ALA A 406 -0.83 -1.36 9.63
N PRO A 407 -0.33 -1.94 10.74
CA PRO A 407 0.58 -1.24 11.65
C PRO A 407 1.95 -0.95 11.05
N TYR A 408 2.31 -1.70 10.02
CA TYR A 408 3.59 -1.61 9.32
C TYR A 408 3.55 -0.71 8.08
N ASP A 409 2.48 0.07 7.86
CA ASP A 409 2.41 1.07 6.79
C ASP A 409 2.92 2.42 7.30
N ALA A 410 4.07 2.88 6.78
CA ALA A 410 4.68 4.15 7.19
C ALA A 410 3.75 5.37 6.97
N ARG A 411 2.95 5.36 5.89
CA ARG A 411 2.01 6.45 5.58
C ARG A 411 0.97 6.58 6.67
N ILE A 412 0.36 5.46 7.05
CA ILE A 412 -0.68 5.41 8.08
C ILE A 412 -0.13 5.97 9.39
N ASN A 413 1.05 5.51 9.81
CA ASN A 413 1.72 5.99 11.03
C ASN A 413 1.97 7.51 10.98
N CYS A 414 2.48 8.02 9.87
CA CYS A 414 2.71 9.45 9.70
C CYS A 414 1.40 10.24 9.81
N TYR A 415 0.34 9.82 9.11
CA TYR A 415 -0.93 10.53 9.10
C TYR A 415 -1.68 10.47 10.45
N VAL A 416 -1.52 9.41 11.25
CA VAL A 416 -1.98 9.39 12.65
C VAL A 416 -1.32 10.54 13.44
N GLY A 417 -0.01 10.73 13.28
CA GLY A 417 0.71 11.85 13.91
C GLY A 417 0.18 13.21 13.46
N ILE A 418 -0.02 13.40 12.15
CA ILE A 418 -0.58 14.64 11.57
C ILE A 418 -1.98 14.91 12.14
N ALA A 419 -2.85 13.89 12.26
CA ALA A 419 -4.19 14.05 12.78
C ALA A 419 -4.19 14.52 14.25
N HIS A 420 -3.33 13.96 15.09
CA HIS A 420 -3.14 14.40 16.47
C HIS A 420 -2.72 15.89 16.54
N VAL A 421 -1.72 16.29 15.75
CA VAL A 421 -1.23 17.68 15.71
C VAL A 421 -2.29 18.65 15.18
N GLN A 422 -3.02 18.29 14.13
CA GLN A 422 -4.09 19.14 13.57
C GLN A 422 -5.23 19.34 14.55
N ARG A 423 -5.66 18.27 15.24
CA ARG A 423 -6.70 18.32 16.26
C ARG A 423 -6.30 19.23 17.42
N LEU A 424 -5.09 19.07 17.95
CA LEU A 424 -4.54 19.93 19.01
C LEU A 424 -4.47 21.39 18.56
N THR A 425 -4.01 21.63 17.34
CA THR A 425 -3.91 22.98 16.76
C THR A 425 -5.29 23.64 16.65
N HIS A 426 -6.32 22.90 16.22
CA HIS A 426 -7.68 23.40 16.16
C HIS A 426 -8.19 23.80 17.56
N LEU A 427 -8.03 22.93 18.55
CA LEU A 427 -8.46 23.18 19.94
C LEU A 427 -7.77 24.40 20.56
N ARG A 428 -6.46 24.57 20.32
CA ARG A 428 -5.70 25.76 20.74
C ARG A 428 -6.31 27.03 20.14
N LYS A 429 -6.74 27.00 18.88
CA LYS A 429 -7.28 28.16 18.17
C LYS A 429 -8.72 28.50 18.60
N THR A 430 -9.56 27.50 18.81
CA THR A 430 -10.96 27.70 19.27
C THR A 430 -11.07 27.97 20.77
N LYS A 431 -9.96 27.87 21.52
CA LYS A 431 -9.93 27.94 23.00
C LYS A 431 -10.82 26.90 23.67
N SER A 432 -11.17 25.82 22.98
CA SER A 432 -12.00 24.72 23.50
C SER A 432 -11.16 23.69 24.29
N GLN A 433 -10.02 24.11 24.86
CA GLN A 433 -9.00 23.22 25.42
C GLN A 433 -9.36 22.56 26.76
N HIS A 434 -10.57 22.76 27.29
CA HIS A 434 -10.87 22.49 28.70
C HIS A 434 -10.58 21.06 29.17
N ASN A 435 -10.40 20.08 28.29
CA ASN A 435 -10.27 18.66 28.65
C ASN A 435 -9.10 17.89 27.99
N LEU A 436 -8.18 18.53 27.26
CA LEU A 436 -7.09 17.80 26.59
C LEU A 436 -5.71 18.08 27.19
N ASP A 437 -5.04 17.00 27.59
CA ASP A 437 -3.61 17.01 27.91
C ASP A 437 -2.80 17.19 26.62
N GLU A 438 -2.39 18.43 26.38
CA GLU A 438 -1.59 18.85 25.23
C GLU A 438 -0.29 18.05 25.09
N ARG A 439 0.39 17.78 26.22
CA ARG A 439 1.64 17.03 26.20
C ARG A 439 1.39 15.58 25.80
N SER A 440 0.34 14.96 26.34
CA SER A 440 -0.06 13.59 25.96
C SER A 440 -0.37 13.45 24.47
N GLU A 441 -1.03 14.43 23.85
CA GLU A 441 -1.31 14.40 22.41
C GLU A 441 -0.05 14.56 21.55
N LEU A 442 0.85 15.47 21.94
CA LEU A 442 2.14 15.63 21.26
C LEU A 442 2.99 14.35 21.36
N GLU A 443 3.00 13.68 22.51
CA GLU A 443 3.70 12.40 22.68
C GLU A 443 3.09 11.27 21.83
N LYS A 444 1.77 11.22 21.66
CA LYS A 444 1.11 10.28 20.74
C LYS A 444 1.48 10.56 19.28
N ALA A 445 1.52 11.84 18.91
CA ALA A 445 1.95 12.25 17.57
C ALA A 445 3.41 11.87 17.32
N LEU A 446 4.29 12.18 18.26
CA LEU A 446 5.72 11.89 18.20
C LEU A 446 5.98 10.40 17.98
N ARG A 447 5.37 9.53 18.79
CA ARG A 447 5.50 8.08 18.62
C ARG A 447 5.10 7.63 17.21
N SER A 448 3.99 8.16 16.70
CA SER A 448 3.50 7.78 15.36
C SER A 448 4.42 8.26 14.24
N PHE A 449 5.06 9.43 14.37
CA PHE A 449 6.05 9.87 13.39
C PHE A 449 7.35 9.08 13.46
N VAL A 450 7.82 8.75 14.66
CA VAL A 450 9.01 7.90 14.85
C VAL A 450 8.79 6.52 14.24
N ASP A 451 7.62 5.91 14.45
CA ASP A 451 7.25 4.64 13.81
C ASP A 451 7.29 4.76 12.27
N ALA A 452 6.79 5.87 11.71
CA ALA A 452 6.81 6.10 10.26
C ALA A 452 8.23 6.24 9.69
N ILE A 453 9.11 6.96 10.39
CA ILE A 453 10.53 7.10 10.01
C ILE A 453 11.22 5.73 10.07
N TYR A 454 11.04 4.99 11.16
CA TYR A 454 11.60 3.65 11.32
C TYR A 454 11.18 2.70 10.19
N LEU A 455 9.89 2.68 9.84
CA LEU A 455 9.37 1.85 8.76
C LEU A 455 9.93 2.28 7.39
N SER A 456 10.03 3.59 7.14
CA SER A 456 10.64 4.10 5.90
C SER A 456 12.11 3.69 5.79
N ASP A 457 12.90 3.89 6.84
CA ASP A 457 14.31 3.48 6.90
C ASP A 457 14.45 1.97 6.69
N THR A 458 13.49 1.18 7.21
CA THR A 458 13.46 -0.26 7.01
C THR A 458 13.20 -0.62 5.56
N TYR A 459 12.25 0.05 4.88
CA TYR A 459 12.01 -0.19 3.45
C TYR A 459 13.27 0.13 2.64
N ASP A 460 13.89 1.27 2.90
CA ASP A 460 15.11 1.71 2.20
C ASP A 460 16.27 0.73 2.44
N HIS A 461 16.43 0.22 3.67
CA HIS A 461 17.42 -0.81 4.01
C HIS A 461 17.27 -2.08 3.15
N TRP A 462 16.03 -2.47 2.85
CA TRP A 462 15.72 -3.63 1.99
C TRP A 462 15.58 -3.25 0.51
N GLY A 463 15.86 -2.01 0.12
CA GLY A 463 15.73 -1.49 -1.25
C GLY A 463 14.29 -1.49 -1.77
N ILE A 464 13.31 -1.39 -0.87
CA ILE A 464 11.89 -1.44 -1.21
C ILE A 464 11.39 -0.03 -1.50
N SER A 465 10.95 0.21 -2.74
CA SER A 465 10.30 1.47 -3.08
C SER A 465 8.97 1.60 -2.35
N SER A 466 8.83 2.68 -1.58
CA SER A 466 7.58 3.08 -0.93
C SER A 466 7.01 4.33 -1.60
N ASP A 467 5.69 4.49 -1.56
CA ASP A 467 5.02 5.74 -1.96
C ASP A 467 5.00 6.79 -0.82
N PHE A 468 5.70 6.50 0.27
CA PHE A 468 5.87 7.39 1.42
C PHE A 468 7.06 8.32 1.23
N ASP A 469 6.82 9.62 1.39
CA ASP A 469 7.86 10.65 1.41
C ASP A 469 8.35 10.85 2.85
N LEU A 470 9.59 10.44 3.12
CA LEU A 470 10.22 10.53 4.44
C LEU A 470 10.22 11.95 5.02
N ILE A 471 10.32 12.99 4.17
CA ILE A 471 10.29 14.40 4.60
C ILE A 471 8.95 14.71 5.30
N THR A 472 7.87 14.05 4.87
CA THR A 472 6.52 14.21 5.45
C THR A 472 6.45 13.75 6.91
N ALA A 473 7.34 12.86 7.37
CA ALA A 473 7.44 12.52 8.80
C ALA A 473 8.55 13.27 9.54
N ILE A 474 9.73 13.47 8.94
CA ILE A 474 10.86 14.09 9.65
C ILE A 474 10.50 15.49 10.15
N LEU A 475 9.93 16.32 9.29
CA LEU A 475 9.67 17.71 9.63
C LEU A 475 8.61 17.86 10.76
N PRO A 476 7.45 17.20 10.69
CA PRO A 476 6.51 17.16 11.83
C PRO A 476 7.07 16.53 13.11
N THR A 477 7.99 15.57 13.02
CA THR A 477 8.70 15.00 14.18
C THR A 477 9.49 16.09 14.89
N ALA A 478 10.35 16.80 14.15
CA ALA A 478 11.18 17.87 14.70
C ALA A 478 10.33 19.00 15.31
N GLU A 479 9.22 19.38 14.64
CA GLU A 479 8.28 20.38 15.17
C GLU A 479 7.64 19.93 16.48
N THR A 480 7.29 18.65 16.58
CA THR A 480 6.64 18.07 17.75
C THR A 480 7.64 17.97 18.91
N LEU A 481 8.88 17.56 18.65
CA LEU A 481 9.98 17.57 19.62
C LEU A 481 10.26 18.99 20.14
N ALA A 482 10.32 19.99 19.25
CA ALA A 482 10.50 21.38 19.65
C ALA A 482 9.33 21.91 20.51
N GLN A 483 8.08 21.50 20.22
CA GLN A 483 6.91 21.82 21.05
C GLN A 483 6.93 21.13 22.41
N LEU A 484 7.57 19.97 22.52
CA LEU A 484 7.84 19.25 23.77
C LEU A 484 9.10 19.76 24.49
N GLU A 485 9.71 20.85 24.01
CA GLU A 485 10.95 21.45 24.52
C GLU A 485 12.20 20.54 24.41
N ARG A 486 12.14 19.49 23.58
CA ARG A 486 13.23 18.55 23.26
C ARG A 486 14.05 19.06 22.07
N HIS A 487 14.66 20.23 22.23
CA HIS A 487 15.29 20.97 21.13
C HIS A 487 16.54 20.27 20.55
N SER A 488 17.30 19.53 21.37
CA SER A 488 18.47 18.77 20.90
C SER A 488 18.06 17.63 19.97
N ASP A 489 17.10 16.81 20.40
CA ASP A 489 16.53 15.71 19.61
C ASP A 489 15.91 16.23 18.30
N ALA A 490 15.28 17.41 18.34
CA ALA A 490 14.74 18.04 17.13
C ALA A 490 15.86 18.41 16.12
N LEU A 491 17.04 18.84 16.59
CA LEU A 491 18.18 19.12 15.71
C LEU A 491 18.74 17.85 15.10
N GLU A 492 18.91 16.79 15.90
CA GLU A 492 19.38 15.47 15.42
C GLU A 492 18.48 14.94 14.29
N ILE A 493 17.17 15.04 14.48
CA ILE A 493 16.19 14.64 13.45
C ILE A 493 16.26 15.53 12.20
N LEU A 494 16.49 16.85 12.34
CA LEU A 494 16.63 17.75 11.19
C LEU A 494 17.93 17.56 10.42
N GLU A 495 19.02 17.14 11.08
CA GLU A 495 20.28 16.82 10.42
C GLU A 495 20.13 15.67 9.41
N ARG A 496 19.21 14.74 9.66
CA ARG A 496 18.84 13.68 8.70
C ARG A 496 18.21 14.20 7.41
N LEU A 497 17.55 15.37 7.42
CA LEU A 497 17.10 15.99 6.15
C LEU A 497 18.27 16.49 5.34
N GLY A 498 19.28 17.09 6.01
CA GLY A 498 20.44 17.67 5.35
C GLY A 498 21.32 16.65 4.62
N SER A 499 21.32 15.38 5.05
CA SER A 499 21.99 14.29 4.34
C SER A 499 21.20 13.77 3.14
N ASN A 500 19.88 13.91 3.15
CA ASN A 500 18.98 13.27 2.17
C ASN A 500 18.56 14.22 1.04
N VAL A 501 18.54 15.53 1.28
CA VAL A 501 18.24 16.51 0.23
C VAL A 501 19.49 16.71 -0.64
N GLY A 502 19.48 16.11 -1.83
CA GLY A 502 20.54 16.27 -2.82
C GLY A 502 20.80 17.73 -3.16
N LYS A 503 22.06 18.10 -3.41
CA LYS A 503 22.50 19.51 -3.62
C LYS A 503 21.92 20.20 -4.87
N GLU A 504 21.11 19.53 -5.69
CA GLU A 504 20.69 20.04 -7.01
C GLU A 504 19.18 20.18 -7.23
N GLU A 505 18.32 19.96 -6.23
CA GLU A 505 16.88 20.03 -6.44
C GLU A 505 16.30 21.44 -6.39
N LYS A 506 16.26 22.09 -7.55
CA LYS A 506 15.50 23.32 -7.80
C LYS A 506 14.02 22.95 -7.98
N GLY A 507 13.24 22.90 -6.89
CA GLY A 507 11.83 22.51 -7.01
C GLY A 507 10.95 22.73 -5.78
N VAL A 508 9.91 21.89 -5.68
CA VAL A 508 8.82 21.89 -4.68
C VAL A 508 9.33 21.82 -3.23
N GLU A 509 10.58 21.38 -3.04
CA GLU A 509 11.22 21.19 -1.73
C GLU A 509 11.81 22.46 -1.12
N ALA A 510 12.07 23.52 -1.90
CA ALA A 510 12.73 24.72 -1.40
C ALA A 510 12.05 25.35 -0.16
N PRO A 511 10.71 25.42 -0.06
CA PRO A 511 10.05 25.92 1.14
C PRO A 511 10.16 24.95 2.34
N LEU A 512 10.26 23.65 2.09
CA LEU A 512 10.47 22.65 3.15
C LEU A 512 11.86 22.79 3.77
N ILE A 513 12.88 22.97 2.92
CA ILE A 513 14.25 23.23 3.35
C ILE A 513 14.34 24.55 4.13
N ALA A 514 13.69 25.61 3.64
CA ALA A 514 13.64 26.89 4.35
C ALA A 514 12.99 26.76 5.73
N HIS A 515 11.93 25.96 5.83
CA HIS A 515 11.26 25.68 7.10
C HIS A 515 12.12 24.86 8.07
N ALA A 516 12.78 23.81 7.57
CA ALA A 516 13.73 23.00 8.34
C ALA A 516 14.89 23.86 8.89
N ASN A 517 15.43 24.78 8.09
CA ASN A 517 16.47 25.71 8.50
C ASN A 517 15.99 26.69 9.58
N ALA A 518 14.79 27.25 9.42
CA ALA A 518 14.19 28.15 10.41
C ALA A 518 13.92 27.43 11.74
N LEU A 519 13.45 26.18 11.69
CA LEU A 519 13.25 25.35 12.88
C LEU A 519 14.58 25.00 13.55
N SER A 520 15.61 24.69 12.76
CA SER A 520 16.97 24.45 13.28
C SER A 520 17.54 25.67 14.00
N GLU A 521 17.43 26.86 13.41
CA GLU A 521 17.86 28.11 14.05
C GLU A 521 17.09 28.37 15.35
N TYR A 522 15.78 28.12 15.35
CA TYR A 522 14.95 28.22 16.54
C TYR A 522 15.46 27.29 17.65
N CYS A 523 15.68 26.00 17.36
CA CYS A 523 16.15 25.03 18.36
C CYS A 523 17.51 25.40 18.94
N ARG A 524 18.50 25.78 18.09
CA ARG A 524 19.83 26.23 18.55
C ARG A 524 19.74 27.43 19.50
N LYS A 525 18.85 28.38 19.21
CA LYS A 525 18.62 29.55 20.06
C LYS A 525 18.03 29.19 21.42
N GLN A 526 17.13 28.20 21.47
CA GLN A 526 16.55 27.75 22.74
C GLN A 526 17.58 27.01 23.60
N ILE A 527 18.39 26.13 23.02
CA ILE A 527 19.49 25.44 23.71
C ILE A 527 20.47 26.45 24.32
N SER A 528 20.87 27.45 23.52
CA SER A 528 21.79 28.50 23.98
C SER A 528 21.24 29.30 25.17
N ARG A 529 19.92 29.48 25.25
CA ARG A 529 19.27 30.18 26.38
C ARG A 529 19.23 29.32 27.63
N SER A 530 18.95 28.03 27.50
CA SER A 530 18.95 27.10 28.64
C SER A 530 20.33 27.00 29.28
N ASN A 531 21.41 26.98 28.47
CA ASN A 531 22.80 26.91 28.95
C ASN A 531 23.28 28.19 29.66
N VAL A 532 22.62 29.33 29.45
CA VAL A 532 22.95 30.59 30.15
C VAL A 532 22.26 30.67 31.53
N ILE A 533 21.19 29.89 31.71
CA ILE A 533 20.39 29.88 32.95
C ILE A 533 20.89 28.80 33.93
N SER A 534 21.44 27.69 33.42
CA SER A 534 22.17 26.68 34.19
C SER A 534 23.55 27.18 34.58
#